data_AF-A0A1V5P6G4-F1
#
_entry.id   AF-A0A1V5P6G4-F1
#
_cell.length_a   1.000
_cell.length_b   1.000
_cell.length_c   1.000
_cell.angle_alpha   90.00
_cell.angle_beta   90.00
_cell.angle_gamma   90.00
#
_symmetry.space_group_name_H-M   'P 1'
#
loop_
_entity.id
_entity.type
_entity.pdbx_description
1 polymer ?
#
loop_
_entity_poly.entity_id
_entity_poly.type
_entity_poly.pdbx_seq_one_letter_code
_entity_poly.pdbx_strand_id
1 'polypeptide(L)'
;MADLVKERKKLQDVMMFMGALGQGAEKILQRSASVVGFQSGKAIGMEATKNFTATTDDLEKAVDLLQEALYGIGLDWKFGLWKKSDEPTYFKDEGDKWVSYMWFQDCLVRNTLFTYADKQEGALCHMSHGFFAGALERILGGKKVDLEILHGGENGCYKKLTVFKEKGGS
;
A
#
# COMPACT_ATOMS: atom_id res chain seq x y z
N MET A 1 -19.42 16.84 -21.78
CA MET A 1 -20.06 15.55 -21.42
C MET A 1 -19.52 14.37 -22.22
N ALA A 2 -19.40 14.45 -23.56
CA ALA A 2 -18.84 13.36 -24.38
C ALA A 2 -17.40 12.97 -23.99
N ASP A 3 -16.55 13.95 -23.66
CA ASP A 3 -15.16 13.69 -23.25
C ASP A 3 -15.06 12.95 -21.91
N LEU A 4 -15.87 13.32 -20.91
CA LEU A 4 -15.92 12.62 -19.62
C LEU A 4 -16.36 11.16 -19.77
N VAL A 5 -17.32 10.88 -20.67
CA VAL A 5 -17.76 9.50 -20.96
C VAL A 5 -16.61 8.71 -21.60
N LYS A 6 -15.86 9.33 -22.51
CA LYS A 6 -14.70 8.72 -23.17
C LYS A 6 -13.57 8.44 -22.17
N GLU A 7 -13.27 9.38 -21.28
CA GLU A 7 -12.27 9.23 -20.22
C GLU A 7 -12.66 8.15 -19.22
N ARG A 8 -13.92 8.14 -18.77
CA ARG A 8 -14.44 7.09 -17.89
C ARG A 8 -14.30 5.71 -18.52
N LYS A 9 -14.62 5.57 -19.81
CA LYS A 9 -14.46 4.31 -20.52
C LYS A 9 -13.00 3.87 -20.57
N LYS A 10 -12.07 4.79 -20.88
CA LYS A 10 -10.64 4.49 -20.86
C LYS A 10 -10.17 4.00 -19.49
N LEU A 11 -10.59 4.66 -18.40
CA LEU A 11 -10.26 4.23 -17.04
C LEU A 11 -10.80 2.83 -16.75
N GLN A 12 -12.04 2.56 -17.15
CA GLN A 12 -12.64 1.23 -17.01
C GLN A 12 -11.88 0.17 -17.81
N ASP A 13 -11.48 0.46 -19.05
CA ASP A 13 -10.72 -0.46 -19.91
C ASP A 13 -9.35 -0.80 -19.29
N VAL A 14 -8.66 0.21 -18.73
CA VAL A 14 -7.39 0.01 -18.01
C VAL A 14 -7.59 -0.83 -16.74
N MET A 15 -8.66 -0.59 -15.99
CA MET A 15 -9.00 -1.38 -14.81
C MET A 15 -9.33 -2.83 -15.17
N MET A 16 -10.12 -3.07 -16.23
CA MET A 16 -10.41 -4.42 -16.72
C MET A 16 -9.14 -5.16 -17.13
N PHE A 17 -8.23 -4.47 -17.83
CA PHE A 17 -6.95 -5.03 -18.22
C PHE A 17 -6.07 -5.37 -17.01
N MET A 18 -5.96 -4.48 -16.04
CA MET A 18 -5.17 -4.70 -14.82
C MET A 18 -5.75 -5.84 -13.97
N GLY A 19 -7.08 -5.92 -13.84
CA GLY A 19 -7.77 -7.03 -13.18
C GLY A 19 -7.50 -8.37 -13.86
N ALA A 20 -7.57 -8.42 -15.19
CA ALA A 20 -7.24 -9.62 -15.97
C ALA A 20 -5.79 -10.08 -15.77
N LEU A 21 -4.83 -9.14 -15.75
CA LEU A 21 -3.43 -9.45 -15.46
C LEU A 21 -3.24 -9.97 -14.03
N GLY A 22 -3.88 -9.32 -13.04
CA GLY A 22 -3.83 -9.74 -11.64
C GLY A 22 -4.37 -11.16 -11.45
N GLN A 23 -5.56 -11.44 -11.98
CA GLN A 23 -6.19 -12.76 -11.89
C GLN A 23 -5.41 -13.82 -12.69
N GLY A 24 -4.86 -13.46 -13.85
CA GLY A 24 -3.98 -14.33 -14.63
C GLY A 24 -2.73 -14.72 -13.83
N ALA A 25 -2.08 -13.74 -13.19
CA ALA A 25 -0.94 -13.98 -12.32
C ALA A 25 -1.29 -14.90 -11.15
N GLU A 26 -2.44 -14.70 -10.51
CA GLU A 26 -2.93 -15.60 -9.45
C GLU A 26 -3.17 -17.03 -9.93
N LYS A 27 -3.73 -17.22 -11.12
CA LYS A 27 -3.94 -18.56 -11.67
C LYS A 27 -2.63 -19.30 -11.95
N ILE A 28 -1.60 -18.59 -12.39
CA ILE A 28 -0.29 -19.16 -12.72
C ILE A 28 0.53 -19.40 -11.46
N LEU A 29 0.64 -18.40 -10.58
CA LEU A 29 1.52 -18.42 -9.40
C LEU A 29 0.85 -19.01 -8.16
N GLN A 30 -0.48 -19.12 -8.16
CA GLN A 30 -1.28 -19.62 -7.04
C GLN A 30 -0.91 -18.93 -5.73
N ARG A 31 -0.56 -19.70 -4.69
CA ARG A 31 -0.21 -19.19 -3.36
C ARG A 31 1.00 -18.25 -3.38
N SER A 32 1.89 -18.39 -4.36
CA SER A 32 3.06 -17.52 -4.48
C SER A 32 2.73 -16.14 -5.04
N ALA A 33 1.54 -15.94 -5.62
CA ALA A 33 1.13 -14.67 -6.22
C ALA A 33 1.15 -13.52 -5.20
N SER A 34 0.66 -13.75 -3.98
CA SER A 34 0.67 -12.74 -2.91
C SER A 34 2.08 -12.37 -2.46
N VAL A 35 2.97 -13.36 -2.31
CA VAL A 35 4.37 -13.12 -1.90
C VAL A 35 5.12 -12.36 -2.99
N VAL A 36 5.03 -12.83 -4.23
CA VAL A 36 5.67 -12.16 -5.38
C VAL A 36 5.11 -10.76 -5.57
N GLY A 37 3.78 -10.60 -5.46
CA GLY A 37 3.11 -9.31 -5.51
C GLY A 37 3.66 -8.34 -4.47
N PHE A 38 3.72 -8.76 -3.21
CA PHE A 38 4.27 -7.94 -2.13
C PHE A 38 5.73 -7.54 -2.37
N GLN A 39 6.61 -8.49 -2.69
CA GLN A 39 8.03 -8.19 -2.93
C GLN A 39 8.24 -7.28 -4.14
N SER A 40 7.50 -7.52 -5.23
CA SER A 40 7.54 -6.68 -6.43
C SER A 40 7.05 -5.27 -6.12
N GLY A 41 5.92 -5.17 -5.42
CA GLY A 41 5.39 -3.90 -4.94
C GLY A 41 6.39 -3.14 -4.11
N LYS A 42 7.07 -3.82 -3.18
CA LYS A 42 8.08 -3.24 -2.30
C LYS A 42 9.25 -2.63 -3.07
N ALA A 43 9.80 -3.36 -4.04
CA ALA A 43 10.84 -2.83 -4.92
C ALA A 43 10.35 -1.60 -5.70
N ILE A 44 9.14 -1.65 -6.26
CA ILE A 44 8.54 -0.52 -7.00
C ILE A 44 8.33 0.70 -6.08
N GLY A 45 7.87 0.49 -4.85
CA GLY A 45 7.65 1.56 -3.88
C GLY A 45 8.93 2.29 -3.49
N MET A 46 10.01 1.55 -3.26
CA MET A 46 11.34 2.12 -3.00
C MET A 46 11.84 2.96 -4.18
N GLU A 47 11.65 2.46 -5.40
CA GLU A 47 12.09 3.12 -6.62
C GLU A 47 11.24 4.37 -6.91
N ALA A 48 9.93 4.30 -6.68
CA ALA A 48 9.00 5.40 -6.90
C ALA A 48 9.32 6.61 -6.00
N THR A 49 9.75 6.37 -4.76
CA THR A 49 10.14 7.44 -3.84
C THR A 49 11.63 7.76 -3.88
N LYS A 50 12.39 7.25 -4.86
CA LYS A 50 13.87 7.42 -4.89
C LYS A 50 14.32 8.88 -4.88
N ASN A 51 13.56 9.76 -5.53
CA ASN A 51 13.87 11.18 -5.64
C ASN A 51 13.33 12.00 -4.46
N PHE A 52 12.54 11.40 -3.57
CA PHE A 52 12.11 12.04 -2.34
C PHE A 52 13.25 11.96 -1.31
N THR A 53 13.74 13.12 -0.89
CA THR A 53 14.96 13.24 -0.08
C THR A 53 14.70 13.32 1.42
N ALA A 54 13.48 13.67 1.84
CA ALA A 54 13.17 13.80 3.26
C ALA A 54 13.06 12.41 3.92
N THR A 55 13.82 12.23 5.00
CA THR A 55 13.77 11.03 5.85
C THR A 55 13.54 11.43 7.30
N THR A 56 13.03 10.49 8.10
CA THR A 56 12.72 10.73 9.51
C THR A 56 12.80 9.44 10.33
N ASP A 57 13.15 9.56 11.61
CA ASP A 57 13.04 8.48 12.59
C ASP A 57 11.71 8.50 13.36
N ASP A 58 10.97 9.62 13.28
CA ASP A 58 9.63 9.76 13.84
C ASP A 58 8.62 8.98 12.97
N LEU A 59 7.98 7.98 13.58
CA LEU A 59 7.10 7.04 12.91
C LEU A 59 5.79 7.68 12.43
N GLU A 60 5.25 8.64 13.17
CA GLU A 60 4.01 9.32 12.79
C GLU A 60 4.29 10.27 11.63
N LYS A 61 5.35 11.07 11.76
CA LYS A 61 5.82 11.97 10.69
C LYS A 61 6.18 11.22 9.41
N ALA A 62 6.64 9.97 9.51
CA ALA A 62 6.96 9.16 8.34
C ALA A 62 5.72 8.88 7.47
N VAL A 63 4.55 8.73 8.08
CA VAL A 63 3.29 8.53 7.34
C VAL A 63 2.87 9.82 6.64
N ASP A 64 3.06 10.98 7.27
CA ASP A 64 2.79 12.29 6.65
C ASP A 64 3.74 12.54 5.46
N LEU A 65 5.03 12.27 5.63
CA LEU A 65 6.01 12.37 4.54
C LEU A 65 5.73 11.37 3.41
N LEU A 66 5.16 10.21 3.72
CA LEU A 66 4.72 9.25 2.71
C LEU A 66 3.60 9.84 1.85
N GLN A 67 2.62 10.52 2.47
CA GLN A 67 1.56 11.21 1.72
C GLN A 67 2.15 12.28 0.78
N GLU A 68 3.10 13.07 1.27
CA GLU A 68 3.79 14.08 0.46
C GLU A 68 4.55 13.47 -0.72
N ALA A 69 5.33 12.41 -0.46
CA ALA A 69 6.10 11.71 -1.48
C ALA A 69 5.22 11.13 -2.58
N LEU A 70 4.09 10.52 -2.21
CA LEU A 70 3.14 9.95 -3.17
C LEU A 70 2.40 11.03 -3.95
N TYR A 71 2.00 12.12 -3.31
CA TYR A 71 1.39 13.25 -4.00
C TYR A 71 2.35 13.87 -5.03
N GLY A 72 3.64 13.97 -4.70
CA GLY A 72 4.68 14.48 -5.60
C GLY A 72 4.86 13.68 -6.89
N ILE A 73 4.45 12.40 -6.91
CA ILE A 73 4.46 11.54 -8.10
C ILE A 73 3.06 11.33 -8.71
N GLY A 74 2.07 12.14 -8.28
CA GLY A 74 0.71 12.12 -8.82
C GLY A 74 -0.18 11.02 -8.25
N LEU A 75 0.19 10.39 -7.13
CA LEU A 75 -0.61 9.37 -6.45
C LEU A 75 -1.33 9.96 -5.23
N ASP A 76 -2.62 10.24 -5.39
CA ASP A 76 -3.49 10.76 -4.33
C ASP A 76 -4.27 9.64 -3.62
N TRP A 77 -3.55 8.70 -3.02
CA TRP A 77 -4.18 7.70 -2.16
C TRP A 77 -4.47 8.29 -0.78
N LYS A 78 -5.65 8.03 -0.25
CA LYS A 78 -6.03 8.44 1.11
C LYS A 78 -5.75 7.33 2.10
N PHE A 79 -4.88 7.60 3.06
CA PHE A 79 -4.57 6.68 4.14
C PHE A 79 -4.16 7.47 5.39
N GLY A 80 -4.11 6.77 6.51
CA GLY A 80 -3.65 7.36 7.76
C GLY A 80 -3.53 6.33 8.86
N LEU A 81 -2.98 6.77 9.99
CA LEU A 81 -2.88 5.97 11.19
C LEU A 81 -4.25 5.82 11.85
N TRP A 82 -4.47 4.68 12.47
CA TRP A 82 -5.65 4.37 13.25
C TRP A 82 -5.24 3.89 14.64
N LYS A 83 -5.98 4.34 15.65
CA LYS A 83 -5.91 3.81 17.00
C LYS A 83 -7.31 3.79 17.59
N LYS A 84 -7.53 2.93 18.58
CA LYS A 84 -8.75 3.01 19.39
C LYS A 84 -8.76 4.29 20.21
N SER A 85 -9.95 4.76 20.58
CA SER A 85 -10.13 6.01 21.32
C SER A 85 -9.44 6.02 22.69
N ASP A 86 -9.29 4.85 23.31
CA ASP A 86 -8.66 4.63 24.61
C ASP A 86 -7.13 4.45 24.55
N GLU A 87 -6.54 4.31 23.36
CA GLU A 87 -5.10 4.15 23.21
C GLU A 87 -4.38 5.51 23.17
N PRO A 88 -3.32 5.72 23.98
CA PRO A 88 -2.66 7.03 24.07
C PRO A 88 -1.79 7.36 22.86
N THR A 89 -1.26 6.35 22.16
CA THR A 89 -0.32 6.50 21.03
C THR A 89 -0.76 5.68 19.83
N TYR A 90 -0.32 6.06 18.62
CA TYR A 90 -0.57 5.26 17.40
C TYR A 90 0.34 4.05 17.30
N PHE A 91 1.56 4.13 17.85
CA PHE A 91 2.54 3.06 17.82
C PHE A 91 2.68 2.41 19.20
N LYS A 92 2.74 1.08 19.18
CA LYS A 92 3.05 0.23 20.33
C LYS A 92 4.45 -0.34 20.17
N ASP A 93 5.25 -0.25 21.22
CA ASP A 93 6.56 -0.88 21.28
C ASP A 93 6.40 -2.35 21.69
N GLU A 94 6.79 -3.28 20.80
CA GLU A 94 6.77 -4.72 21.04
C GLU A 94 8.20 -5.30 21.19
N GLY A 95 9.16 -4.47 21.61
CA GLY A 95 10.54 -4.89 21.85
C GLY A 95 11.44 -4.68 20.63
N ASP A 96 11.41 -5.60 19.66
CA ASP A 96 12.24 -5.57 18.44
C ASP A 96 11.62 -4.75 17.28
N LYS A 97 10.36 -4.35 17.46
CA LYS A 97 9.55 -3.67 16.44
C LYS A 97 8.56 -2.70 17.06
N TRP A 98 8.11 -1.76 16.25
CA TRP A 98 6.94 -0.93 16.51
C TRP A 98 5.76 -1.41 15.68
N VAL A 99 4.59 -1.49 16.30
CA VAL A 99 3.35 -1.91 15.65
C VAL A 99 2.34 -0.78 15.69
N SER A 100 1.71 -0.53 14.55
CA SER A 100 0.59 0.40 14.43
C SER A 100 -0.47 -0.18 13.49
N TYR A 101 -1.58 0.54 13.36
CA TYR A 101 -2.65 0.21 12.45
C TYR A 101 -2.92 1.36 11.50
N MET A 102 -3.30 1.02 10.28
CA MET A 102 -3.55 1.98 9.23
C MET A 102 -4.90 1.72 8.57
N TRP A 103 -5.57 2.81 8.20
CA TRP A 103 -6.73 2.78 7.33
C TRP A 103 -6.34 3.25 5.94
N PHE A 104 -6.99 2.70 4.91
CA PHE A 104 -6.83 3.09 3.51
C PHE A 104 -8.21 3.28 2.88
N GLN A 105 -8.44 4.41 2.23
CA GLN A 105 -9.66 4.75 1.52
C GLN A 105 -9.38 5.03 0.04
N ASP A 106 -10.42 5.05 -0.77
CA ASP A 106 -10.36 5.36 -2.21
C ASP A 106 -9.29 4.56 -2.98
N CYS A 107 -9.09 3.30 -2.59
CA CYS A 107 -8.06 2.44 -3.16
C CYS A 107 -8.33 2.14 -4.65
N LEU A 108 -7.47 2.65 -5.54
CA LEU A 108 -7.47 2.34 -6.97
C LEU A 108 -7.47 0.83 -7.29
N VAL A 109 -6.76 0.03 -6.50
CA VAL A 109 -6.77 -1.44 -6.65
C VAL A 109 -8.14 -2.01 -6.33
N ARG A 110 -8.82 -1.53 -5.28
CA ARG A 110 -10.18 -1.96 -4.96
C ARG A 110 -11.16 -1.61 -6.09
N ASN A 111 -11.08 -0.40 -6.62
CA ASN A 111 -11.92 0.01 -7.75
C ASN A 111 -11.69 -0.89 -8.97
N THR A 112 -10.44 -1.32 -9.20
CA THR A 112 -10.07 -2.26 -10.26
C THR A 112 -10.69 -3.64 -10.03
N LEU A 113 -10.54 -4.19 -8.82
CA LEU A 113 -11.07 -5.50 -8.45
C LEU A 113 -12.60 -5.53 -8.56
N PHE A 114 -13.29 -4.50 -8.10
CA PHE A 114 -14.74 -4.39 -8.26
C PHE A 114 -15.16 -4.26 -9.72
N THR A 115 -14.44 -3.47 -10.51
CA THR A 115 -14.72 -3.32 -11.94
C THR A 115 -14.54 -4.64 -12.68
N TYR A 116 -13.52 -5.43 -12.33
CA TYR A 116 -13.21 -6.72 -12.94
C TYR A 116 -13.97 -7.90 -12.31
N ALA A 117 -14.77 -7.67 -11.26
CA ALA A 117 -15.49 -8.68 -10.49
C ALA A 117 -14.57 -9.75 -9.87
N ASP A 118 -13.47 -9.33 -9.27
CA ASP A 118 -12.51 -10.20 -8.57
C ASP A 118 -12.50 -9.94 -7.06
N LYS A 119 -11.99 -10.92 -6.31
CA LYS A 119 -11.91 -10.85 -4.85
C LYS A 119 -10.80 -9.88 -4.38
N GLN A 120 -10.99 -9.32 -3.19
CA GLN A 120 -9.94 -8.58 -2.49
C GLN A 120 -8.94 -9.54 -1.83
N GLU A 121 -7.86 -8.96 -1.29
CA GLU A 121 -6.79 -9.68 -0.56
C GLU A 121 -5.97 -10.62 -1.46
N GLY A 122 -6.10 -10.45 -2.78
CA GLY A 122 -5.32 -11.12 -3.80
C GLY A 122 -3.99 -10.43 -4.13
N ALA A 123 -3.35 -10.87 -5.21
CA ALA A 123 -2.03 -10.43 -5.66
C ALA A 123 -1.95 -8.91 -5.87
N LEU A 124 -2.98 -8.29 -6.44
CA LEU A 124 -3.02 -6.83 -6.64
C LEU A 124 -3.06 -6.07 -5.32
N CYS A 125 -3.81 -6.56 -4.32
CA CYS A 125 -3.82 -5.98 -2.99
C CYS A 125 -2.42 -6.07 -2.37
N HIS A 126 -1.81 -7.26 -2.37
CA HIS A 126 -0.46 -7.45 -1.84
C HIS A 126 0.59 -6.61 -2.54
N MET A 127 0.48 -6.42 -3.86
CA MET A 127 1.35 -5.51 -4.62
C MET A 127 1.25 -4.07 -4.13
N SER A 128 0.03 -3.54 -3.98
CA SER A 128 -0.14 -2.19 -3.42
C SER A 128 0.42 -2.08 -2.00
N HIS A 129 0.30 -3.13 -1.18
CA HIS A 129 0.80 -3.10 0.19
C HIS A 129 2.32 -3.12 0.24
N GLY A 130 2.94 -3.95 -0.60
CA GLY A 130 4.38 -3.92 -0.83
C GLY A 130 4.84 -2.53 -1.22
N PHE A 131 4.15 -1.88 -2.16
CA PHE A 131 4.46 -0.52 -2.60
C PHE A 131 4.50 0.48 -1.44
N PHE A 132 3.47 0.53 -0.59
CA PHE A 132 3.49 1.39 0.58
C PHE A 132 4.60 1.02 1.57
N ALA A 133 4.83 -0.26 1.81
CA ALA A 133 5.89 -0.71 2.70
C ALA A 133 7.26 -0.24 2.21
N GLY A 134 7.62 -0.51 0.95
CA GLY A 134 8.91 -0.13 0.37
C GLY A 134 9.12 1.38 0.29
N ALA A 135 8.07 2.13 -0.04
CA ALA A 135 8.11 3.59 -0.01
C ALA A 135 8.39 4.11 1.41
N LEU A 136 7.75 3.53 2.42
CA LEU A 136 7.94 3.90 3.82
C LEU A 136 9.32 3.49 4.36
N GLU A 137 9.88 2.35 3.94
CA GLU A 137 11.26 1.95 4.32
C GLU A 137 12.27 3.02 3.92
N ARG A 138 12.10 3.62 2.74
CA ARG A 138 12.97 4.69 2.27
C ARG A 138 12.88 5.93 3.16
N ILE A 139 11.64 6.35 3.47
CA ILE A 139 11.37 7.52 4.32
C ILE A 139 11.90 7.30 5.75
N LEU A 140 11.83 6.06 6.25
CA LEU A 140 12.35 5.66 7.55
C LEU A 140 13.86 5.33 7.54
N GLY A 141 14.60 5.79 6.53
CA GLY A 141 16.07 5.66 6.50
C GLY A 141 16.57 4.21 6.38
N GLY A 142 15.79 3.34 5.72
CA GLY A 142 16.12 1.94 5.46
C GLY A 142 15.72 0.97 6.57
N LYS A 143 14.90 1.38 7.54
CA LYS A 143 14.29 0.44 8.49
C LYS A 143 13.36 -0.50 7.74
N LYS A 144 13.36 -1.77 8.14
CA LYS A 144 12.46 -2.75 7.54
C LYS A 144 11.02 -2.43 7.93
N VAL A 145 10.11 -2.49 6.98
CA VAL A 145 8.67 -2.28 7.12
C VAL A 145 7.95 -3.47 6.52
N ASP A 146 6.90 -3.89 7.23
CA ASP A 146 5.92 -4.85 6.76
C ASP A 146 4.49 -4.30 6.93
N LEU A 147 3.60 -4.67 6.01
CA LEU A 147 2.23 -4.17 5.98
C LEU A 147 1.26 -5.33 5.69
N GLU A 148 0.64 -5.83 6.75
CA GLU A 148 -0.27 -6.97 6.72
C GLU A 148 -1.72 -6.51 6.50
N ILE A 149 -2.47 -7.25 5.68
CA ILE A 149 -3.91 -7.02 5.47
C ILE A 149 -4.67 -7.65 6.64
N LEU A 150 -5.32 -6.84 7.46
CA LEU A 150 -6.21 -7.37 8.49
C LEU A 150 -7.65 -7.50 7.99
N HIS A 151 -8.08 -6.56 7.12
CA HIS A 151 -9.41 -6.60 6.52
C HIS A 151 -9.45 -5.79 5.22
N GLY A 152 -9.89 -6.42 4.13
CA GLY A 152 -10.29 -5.77 2.88
C GLY A 152 -11.78 -5.40 2.87
N GLY A 153 -12.12 -4.20 3.36
CA GLY A 153 -13.50 -3.72 3.40
C GLY A 153 -13.94 -2.94 2.16
N GLU A 154 -15.26 -2.92 1.92
CA GLU A 154 -15.89 -2.22 0.78
C GLU A 154 -15.55 -0.71 0.77
N ASN A 155 -15.54 -0.08 1.95
CA ASN A 155 -15.29 1.35 2.10
C ASN A 155 -13.84 1.69 2.47
N GLY A 156 -13.11 0.75 3.08
CA GLY A 156 -11.71 0.95 3.47
C GLY A 156 -11.00 -0.36 3.77
N CYS A 157 -9.69 -0.38 3.57
CA CYS A 157 -8.85 -1.47 4.05
C CYS A 157 -8.28 -1.11 5.42
N TYR A 158 -8.20 -2.10 6.30
CA TYR A 158 -7.55 -1.99 7.60
C TYR A 158 -6.32 -2.87 7.62
N LYS A 159 -5.18 -2.31 8.03
CA LYS A 159 -3.87 -2.94 7.91
C LYS A 159 -3.07 -2.79 9.18
N LYS A 160 -2.19 -3.76 9.42
CA LYS A 160 -1.19 -3.70 10.49
C LYS A 160 0.13 -3.25 9.89
N LEU A 161 0.64 -2.12 10.37
CA LEU A 161 1.96 -1.62 10.05
C LEU A 161 2.95 -2.16 11.09
N THR A 162 4.02 -2.79 10.63
CA THR A 162 5.13 -3.21 11.48
C THR A 162 6.41 -2.54 10.99
N VAL A 163 7.09 -1.82 11.87
CA VAL A 163 8.39 -1.21 11.61
C VAL A 163 9.42 -1.88 12.51
N PHE A 164 10.42 -2.54 11.92
CA PHE A 164 11.47 -3.20 12.68
C PHE A 164 12.50 -2.16 13.14
N LYS A 165 12.98 -2.29 14.39
CA LYS A 165 13.95 -1.34 14.97
C LYS A 165 15.34 -1.49 14.36
N GLU A 166 15.71 -2.71 13.99
CA GLU A 166 16.93 -2.99 13.24
C GLU A 166 16.74 -2.65 11.76
N LYS A 167 17.80 -2.10 11.14
CA LYS A 167 17.83 -1.94 9.68
C LYS A 167 17.84 -3.33 9.05
N GLY A 168 16.91 -3.59 8.13
CA GLY A 168 16.93 -4.83 7.36
C GLY A 168 18.20 -4.87 6.51
N GLY A 169 18.93 -5.99 6.53
CA GLY A 169 19.95 -6.26 5.55
C GLY A 169 19.31 -6.34 4.16
N SER A 170 19.80 -5.52 3.24
CA SER A 170 19.49 -5.57 1.81
C SER A 170 19.94 -6.90 1.19
#